data_AF-A0A7X4DNI1-F1
#
_entry.id   AF-A0A7X4DNI1-F1
#
_cell.length_a   1.000
_cell.length_b   1.000
_cell.length_c   1.000
_cell.angle_alpha   90.00
_cell.angle_beta   90.00
_cell.angle_gamma   90.00
#
_symmetry.space_group_name_H-M   'P 1'
#
loop_
_entity.id
_entity.type
_entity.pdbx_description
1 polymer ?
#
loop_
_entity_poly.entity_id
_entity_poly.type
_entity_poly.pdbx_seq_one_letter_code
_entity_poly.pdbx_strand_id
1 'polypeptide(L)' 'MGMSILITGGARSGKSRLAEGWATRDGTAIYIATCRAKDSEMTNRIAEHRARRGPEWNTLE' A
#
# COMPACT_ATOMS: atom_id res chain seq x y z
N MET A 1 -12.77 2.52 20.82
CA MET A 1 -11.67 1.65 20.35
C MET A 1 -11.87 1.41 18.86
N GLY A 2 -10.87 1.66 18.02
CA GLY A 2 -10.92 1.36 16.59
C GLY A 2 -10.54 -0.10 16.30
N MET A 3 -10.94 -0.61 15.14
CA MET A 3 -10.54 -1.93 14.65
C MET A 3 -9.17 -1.84 13.97
N SER A 4 -8.26 -2.75 14.30
CA SER A 4 -6.96 -2.90 13.63
C SER A 4 -6.88 -4.25 12.93
N ILE A 5 -6.42 -4.26 11.67
CA ILE A 5 -6.27 -5.47 10.86
C ILE A 5 -4.78 -5.67 10.57
N LEU A 6 -4.24 -6.85 10.90
CA LEU A 6 -2.90 -7.27 10.53
C LEU A 6 -2.97 -8.23 9.34
N ILE A 7 -2.31 -7.88 8.23
CA ILE A 7 -2.20 -8.72 7.04
C ILE A 7 -0.74 -9.12 6.86
N THR A 8 -0.48 -10.43 6.85
CA THR A 8 0.85 -11.01 6.69
C THR A 8 0.90 -11.99 5.52
N GLY A 9 2.09 -12.38 5.10
CA GLY A 9 2.33 -13.32 4.01
C GLY A 9 3.70 -13.15 3.37
N GLY A 10 4.11 -14.15 2.58
CA GLY A 10 5.38 -14.17 1.88
C GLY A 10 5.61 -12.99 0.91
N ALA A 11 6.82 -12.87 0.39
CA ALA A 11 7.11 -11.90 -0.67
C ALA A 11 6.20 -12.17 -1.88
N ARG A 12 5.64 -11.11 -2.46
CA ARG A 12 4.77 -11.17 -3.66
C ARG A 12 3.46 -11.99 -3.48
N SER A 13 3.02 -12.24 -2.24
CA SER A 13 1.76 -12.96 -1.95
C SER A 13 0.47 -12.14 -2.16
N GLY A 14 0.56 -10.90 -2.64
CA GLY A 14 -0.61 -10.04 -2.84
C GLY A 14 -1.12 -9.30 -1.59
N LYS A 15 -0.43 -9.39 -0.44
CA LYS A 15 -0.85 -8.76 0.82
C LYS A 15 -1.15 -7.25 0.73
N SER A 16 -0.34 -6.48 -0.02
CA SER A 16 -0.59 -5.04 -0.21
C SER A 16 -1.90 -4.77 -0.93
N ARG A 17 -2.21 -5.54 -1.99
CA ARG A 17 -3.48 -5.44 -2.72
C ARG A 17 -4.68 -5.75 -1.83
N LEU A 18 -4.58 -6.76 -0.96
CA LEU A 18 -5.62 -7.08 0.00
C LEU A 18 -5.81 -5.94 1.01
N ALA A 19 -4.71 -5.40 1.57
CA ALA A 19 -4.76 -4.29 2.51
C ALA A 19 -5.37 -3.02 1.91
N GLU A 20 -4.99 -2.70 0.66
CA GLU A 20 -5.56 -1.58 -0.09
C GLU A 20 -7.08 -1.70 -0.23
N GLY A 21 -7.59 -2.90 -0.58
CA GLY A 21 -9.03 -3.13 -0.71
C GLY A 21 -9.81 -3.05 0.61
N TRP A 22 -9.16 -3.28 1.75
CA TRP A 22 -9.75 -3.02 3.07
C TRP A 22 -9.74 -1.53 3.41
N ALA A 23 -8.64 -0.83 3.11
CA ALA A 23 -8.45 0.57 3.47
C ALA A 23 -9.37 1.53 2.70
N THR A 24 -9.77 1.21 1.47
CA THR A 24 -10.59 2.09 0.62
C THR A 24 -12.10 1.86 0.76
N ARG A 25 -12.56 0.92 1.61
CA ARG A 25 -14.00 0.64 1.77
C ARG A 25 -14.80 1.85 2.23
N ASP A 26 -14.18 2.74 3.00
CA ASP A 26 -14.83 3.89 3.63
C ASP A 26 -14.48 5.22 2.93
N GLY A 27 -13.98 5.16 1.70
CA GLY A 27 -13.69 6.34 0.88
C GLY A 27 -12.20 6.66 0.82
N THR A 28 -11.62 7.22 1.89
CA THR A 28 -10.26 7.79 1.85
C THR A 28 -9.24 6.93 2.60
N ALA A 29 -8.05 6.74 2.04
CA ALA A 29 -7.00 5.94 2.64
C ALA A 29 -5.66 6.69 2.74
N ILE A 30 -4.95 6.50 3.86
CA ILE A 30 -3.58 7.00 4.05
C ILE A 30 -2.61 5.83 3.92
N TYR A 31 -1.64 5.96 3.01
CA TYR A 31 -0.55 5.02 2.87
C TYR A 31 0.71 5.55 3.55
N ILE A 32 1.27 4.79 4.48
CA ILE A 32 2.55 5.12 5.14
C ILE A 32 3.65 4.27 4.50
N ALA A 33 4.51 4.91 3.71
CA ALA A 33 5.62 4.25 3.03
C ALA A 33 6.87 4.23 3.91
N THR A 34 7.14 3.11 4.57
CA THR A 34 8.34 2.97 5.44
C THR A 34 9.59 2.50 4.70
N CYS A 35 9.45 2.07 3.44
CA CYS A 35 10.53 1.48 2.66
C CYS A 35 11.17 2.52 1.73
N ARG A 36 12.50 2.49 1.61
CA ARG A 36 13.26 3.29 0.63
C ARG A 36 13.72 2.41 -0.52
N ALA A 37 13.54 2.88 -1.75
CA ALA A 37 14.08 2.23 -2.93
C ALA A 37 15.62 2.18 -2.86
N LYS A 38 16.19 0.98 -2.95
CA LYS A 38 17.65 0.77 -3.00
C LYS A 38 18.14 0.33 -4.38
N ASP A 39 17.22 -0.01 -5.27
CA ASP A 39 17.49 -0.49 -6.63
C ASP A 39 16.36 -0.08 -7.59
N SER A 40 16.59 -0.31 -8.88
CA SER A 40 15.65 0.02 -9.96
C SER A 40 14.40 -0.86 -9.96
N GLU A 41 14.49 -2.12 -9.55
CA GLU A 41 13.34 -3.02 -9.41
C GLU A 41 12.34 -2.48 -8.38
N MET A 42 12.84 -2.07 -7.22
CA MET A 42 12.05 -1.51 -6.13
C MET A 42 11.47 -0.15 -6.51
N THR A 43 12.22 0.66 -7.26
CA THR A 43 11.73 1.94 -7.80
C THR A 43 10.53 1.73 -8.72
N ASN A 44 10.66 0.82 -9.70
CA ASN A 44 9.57 0.49 -10.63
C ASN A 44 8.35 -0.06 -9.89
N ARG A 45 8.55 -0.91 -8.89
CA ARG A 45 7.46 -1.43 -8.06
C ARG A 45 6.74 -0.35 -7.26
N ILE A 46 7.47 0.59 -6.68
CA ILE A 46 6.85 1.71 -5.97
C ILE A 46 6.01 2.53 -6.95
N ALA A 47 6.51 2.77 -8.17
CA ALA A 47 5.77 3.46 -9.21
C ALA A 47 4.47 2.70 -9.59
N GLU A 48 4.53 1.39 -9.81
CA GLU A 48 3.34 0.55 -10.07
C GLU A 48 2.35 0.59 -8.90
N HIS A 49 2.85 0.54 -7.66
CA HIS A 49 2.00 0.65 -6.47
C HIS A 49 1.33 2.02 -6.38
N ARG A 50 2.06 3.11 -6.67
CA ARG A 50 1.49 4.47 -6.70
C ARG A 50 0.46 4.61 -7.81
N ALA A 51 0.76 4.12 -9.03
CA ALA A 51 -0.14 4.20 -10.17
C ALA A 51 -1.45 3.43 -9.97
N ARG A 52 -1.42 2.32 -9.22
CA ARG A 52 -2.62 1.55 -8.87
C ARG A 52 -3.53 2.26 -7.85
N ARG A 53 -2.97 3.14 -7.03
CA ARG A 53 -3.73 3.89 -6.02
C ARG A 53 -4.40 5.09 -6.69
N GLY A 54 -5.73 5.18 -6.58
CA GLY A 54 -6.51 6.25 -7.18
C GLY A 54 -6.49 7.55 -6.35
N PRO A 55 -7.31 8.54 -6.72
CA PRO A 55 -7.38 9.85 -6.06
C PRO A 55 -7.81 9.78 -4.58
N GLU A 56 -8.35 8.64 -4.14
CA GLU A 56 -8.72 8.38 -2.76
C GLU A 56 -7.54 8.18 -1.80
N TRP A 57 -6.32 8.08 -2.33
CA TRP A 57 -5.11 7.82 -1.55
C TRP A 57 -4.30 9.08 -1.27
N ASN A 58 -3.94 9.27 -0.01
CA ASN A 58 -2.85 10.16 0.40
C ASN A 58 -1.62 9.32 0.79
N THR A 59 -0.45 9.64 0.24
CA THR A 59 0.79 8.92 0.56
C THR A 59 1.68 9.79 1.43
N LEU A 60 2.11 9.23 2.57
CA LEU A 60 3.11 9.81 3.47
C LEU A 60 4.41 9.01 3.32
N GLU A 61 5.51 9.71 3.02
CA GLU A 61 6.83 9.14 2.68
C GLU A 61 7.95 9.63 3.62
#